data_AF-A0A381SSN1-F1
#
_entry.id   AF-A0A381SSN1-F1
#
_cell.length_a   1.000
_cell.length_b   1.000
_cell.length_c   1.000
_cell.angle_alpha   90.00
_cell.angle_beta   90.00
_cell.angle_gamma   90.00
#
_symmetry.space_group_name_H-M   'P 1'
#
loop_
_entity.id
_entity.type
_entity.pdbx_description
1 polymer ?
#
loop_
_entity_poly.entity_id
_entity_poly.type
_entity_poly.pdbx_seq_one_letter_code
_entity_poly.pdbx_strand_id
1 'polypeptide(L)'
;VSAHHSFGAQYDSDKPVLLQGIVTRVDWTNPHARFYIDVEDATGEIINWNMELSSPNILKRNGWNRGSLEVGDVVAVQGSMARDGSKMASALVVALADGRRIFSRGD
;
A
#
# COMPACT_ATOMS: atom_id res chain seq x y z
N VAL A 1 -7.93 -18.56 13.44
CA VAL A 1 -8.77 -17.86 12.45
C VAL A 1 -7.86 -17.45 11.29
N SER A 2 -8.10 -18.00 10.10
CA SER A 2 -7.34 -17.63 8.90
C SER A 2 -7.72 -16.20 8.51
N ALA A 3 -6.80 -15.25 8.66
CA ALA A 3 -7.03 -13.82 8.42
C ALA A 3 -6.71 -13.41 6.96
N HIS A 4 -6.61 -14.38 6.05
CA HIS A 4 -6.32 -14.14 4.64
C HIS A 4 -7.63 -14.15 3.84
N HIS A 5 -8.06 -12.97 3.36
CA HIS A 5 -9.20 -12.84 2.45
C HIS A 5 -8.74 -13.09 1.00
N SER A 6 -9.68 -13.40 0.11
CA SER A 6 -9.37 -13.44 -1.32
C SER A 6 -9.22 -12.01 -1.85
N PHE A 7 -8.25 -11.79 -2.75
CA PHE A 7 -8.05 -10.49 -3.39
C PHE A 7 -9.33 -10.01 -4.08
N GLY A 8 -9.93 -10.87 -4.92
CA GLY A 8 -11.10 -10.50 -5.73
C GLY A 8 -12.36 -10.18 -4.92
N ALA A 9 -12.45 -10.61 -3.66
CA ALA A 9 -13.56 -10.23 -2.77
C ALA A 9 -13.42 -8.80 -2.24
N GLN A 10 -12.19 -8.31 -2.06
CA GLN A 10 -11.94 -7.00 -1.44
C GLN A 10 -11.53 -5.91 -2.46
N TYR A 11 -10.76 -6.27 -3.48
CA TYR A 11 -10.18 -5.34 -4.43
C TYR A 11 -10.67 -5.59 -5.86
N ASP A 12 -10.67 -4.52 -6.64
CA ASP A 12 -11.09 -4.50 -8.04
C ASP A 12 -9.88 -4.32 -8.97
N SER A 13 -9.48 -5.37 -9.69
CA SER A 13 -8.37 -5.29 -10.65
C SER A 13 -8.65 -4.31 -11.78
N ASP A 14 -9.92 -4.04 -12.08
CA ASP A 14 -10.34 -3.14 -13.15
C ASP A 14 -10.41 -1.67 -12.70
N LYS A 15 -10.10 -1.39 -11.44
CA LYS A 15 -10.00 -0.03 -10.87
C LYS A 15 -8.58 0.24 -10.35
N PRO A 16 -7.61 0.44 -11.25
CA PRO A 16 -6.26 0.79 -10.84
C PRO A 16 -6.24 2.17 -10.17
N VAL A 17 -5.38 2.33 -9.18
CA VAL A 17 -5.08 3.61 -8.53
C VAL A 17 -3.60 3.93 -8.67
N LEU A 18 -3.32 5.21 -8.91
CA LEU A 18 -1.99 5.80 -8.85
C LEU A 18 -2.07 6.91 -7.81
N LEU A 19 -1.43 6.69 -6.66
CA LEU A 19 -1.47 7.60 -5.53
C LEU A 19 -0.06 8.09 -5.24
N GLN A 20 0.07 9.38 -4.93
CA GLN A 20 1.29 9.95 -4.38
C GLN A 20 0.93 10.60 -3.06
N GLY A 21 1.68 10.28 -2.00
CA GLY A 21 1.34 10.75 -0.67
C GLY A 21 2.46 10.57 0.34
N ILE A 22 2.23 11.12 1.53
CA ILE A 22 3.16 11.06 2.66
C ILE A 22 2.75 9.90 3.56
N VAL A 23 3.68 9.01 3.91
CA VAL A 23 3.43 7.92 4.83
C VAL A 23 3.13 8.46 6.22
N THR A 24 1.98 8.11 6.76
CA THR A 24 1.54 8.51 8.11
C THR A 24 1.63 7.38 9.12
N ARG A 25 1.64 6.12 8.66
CA ARG A 25 1.74 4.93 9.52
C ARG A 25 2.19 3.71 8.75
N VAL A 26 2.93 2.81 9.41
CA VAL A 26 3.28 1.48 8.88
C VAL A 26 2.96 0.42 9.94
N ASP A 27 2.07 -0.50 9.59
CA ASP A 27 1.67 -1.64 10.41
C ASP A 27 2.33 -2.92 9.89
N TRP A 28 3.36 -3.39 10.60
CA TRP A 28 4.07 -4.61 10.26
C TRP A 28 3.45 -5.85 10.90
N THR A 29 2.19 -6.13 10.57
CA THR A 29 1.39 -7.23 11.17
C THR A 29 1.13 -8.37 10.18
N ASN A 30 0.86 -9.57 10.71
CA ASN A 30 0.49 -10.75 9.93
C ASN A 30 -1.05 -10.88 9.97
N PRO A 31 -1.76 -11.12 8.84
CA PRO A 31 -1.27 -11.69 7.59
C PRO A 31 -0.89 -10.73 6.48
N HIS A 32 -1.26 -9.45 6.59
CA HIS A 32 -0.86 -8.42 5.64
C HIS A 32 -0.26 -7.26 6.40
N ALA A 33 0.96 -6.87 6.01
CA ALA A 33 1.45 -5.58 6.43
C ALA A 33 0.61 -4.51 5.73
N ARG A 34 0.47 -3.35 6.38
CA ARG A 34 -0.23 -2.20 5.84
C ARG A 34 0.60 -0.96 6.03
N PHE A 35 0.38 0.03 5.19
CA PHE A 35 0.84 1.38 5.45
C PHE A 35 -0.23 2.37 5.04
N TYR A 36 -0.15 3.56 5.61
CA TYR A 36 -1.15 4.61 5.42
C TYR A 36 -0.47 5.82 4.80
N ILE A 37 -1.12 6.45 3.83
CA ILE A 37 -0.61 7.65 3.18
C ILE A 37 -1.66 8.75 3.17
N ASP A 38 -1.23 9.98 3.40
CA ASP A 38 -2.03 11.17 3.14
C ASP A 38 -1.84 11.58 1.69
N VAL A 39 -2.95 11.63 0.94
CA VAL A 39 -3.00 12.01 -0.47
C VAL A 39 -3.84 13.28 -0.57
N GLU A 40 -3.25 14.33 -1.15
CA GLU A 40 -4.00 15.52 -1.53
C GLU A 40 -4.75 15.26 -2.84
N ASP A 41 -6.05 15.48 -2.85
CA ASP A 41 -6.87 15.35 -4.04
C ASP A 41 -6.91 16.64 -4.87
N ALA A 42 -7.63 16.62 -6.00
CA ALA A 42 -7.74 17.79 -6.88
C ALA A 42 -8.46 19.00 -6.25
N THR A 43 -9.15 18.81 -5.13
CA THR A 43 -9.82 19.88 -4.37
C THR A 43 -8.95 20.47 -3.27
N GLY A 44 -7.77 19.89 -3.02
CA GLY A 44 -6.91 20.21 -1.87
C GLY A 44 -7.33 19.51 -0.58
N GLU A 45 -8.28 18.56 -0.63
CA GLU A 45 -8.66 17.75 0.52
C GLU A 45 -7.60 16.66 0.74
N ILE A 46 -7.15 16.52 1.99
CA ILE A 46 -6.26 15.43 2.38
C ILE A 46 -7.08 14.20 2.74
N ILE A 47 -6.88 13.14 1.97
CA ILE A 47 -7.54 11.85 2.16
C ILE A 47 -6.50 10.84 2.63
N ASN A 48 -6.73 10.23 3.79
CA ASN A 48 -5.90 9.15 4.27
C ASN A 48 -6.29 7.82 3.61
N TRP A 49 -5.32 7.16 2.99
CA TRP A 49 -5.46 5.89 2.29
C TRP A 49 -4.77 4.76 3.05
N ASN A 50 -5.44 3.61 3.13
CA ASN A 50 -4.88 2.37 3.67
C ASN A 50 -4.42 1.45 2.54
N MET A 51 -3.12 1.19 2.51
CA MET A 51 -2.46 0.39 1.48
C MET A 51 -2.10 -0.97 2.05
N GLU A 52 -2.65 -2.02 1.44
CA GLU A 52 -2.34 -3.41 1.79
C GLU A 52 -1.11 -3.90 1.03
N LEU A 53 -0.18 -4.51 1.76
CA LEU A 53 1.00 -5.20 1.23
C LEU A 53 0.86 -6.72 1.38
N SER A 54 1.89 -7.45 0.96
CA SER A 54 2.02 -8.87 1.28
C SER A 54 2.31 -9.12 2.76
N SER A 55 2.34 -10.39 3.17
CA SER A 55 2.70 -10.74 4.54
C SER A 55 4.11 -10.25 4.91
N PRO A 56 4.36 -9.92 6.20
CA PRO A 56 5.70 -9.62 6.71
C PRO A 56 6.79 -10.59 6.27
N ASN A 57 6.46 -11.88 6.14
CA ASN A 57 7.39 -12.91 5.75
C ASN A 57 7.77 -12.82 4.26
N ILE A 58 6.81 -12.54 3.38
CA ILE A 58 7.06 -12.32 1.96
C ILE A 58 7.86 -11.04 1.78
N LEU A 59 7.45 -9.95 2.43
CA LEU A 59 8.18 -8.67 2.37
C LEU A 59 9.65 -8.84 2.77
N LYS A 60 9.92 -9.54 3.88
CA LYS A 60 11.30 -9.84 4.31
C LYS A 60 12.09 -10.65 3.30
N ARG A 61 11.48 -11.65 2.65
CA ARG A 61 12.14 -12.45 1.61
C ARG A 61 12.50 -11.60 0.39
N ASN A 62 11.71 -10.56 0.11
CA ASN A 62 11.94 -9.60 -0.97
C ASN A 62 12.79 -8.40 -0.50
N GLY A 63 13.54 -8.55 0.59
CA GLY A 63 14.51 -7.55 1.05
C GLY A 63 13.94 -6.39 1.87
N TRP A 64 12.63 -6.38 2.15
CA TRP A 64 12.05 -5.36 3.03
C TRP A 64 12.31 -5.65 4.51
N ASN A 65 12.45 -4.58 5.27
CA ASN A 65 12.39 -4.62 6.72
C ASN A 65 11.54 -3.44 7.23
N ARG A 66 11.44 -3.34 8.56
CA ARG A 66 10.60 -2.31 9.21
C ARG A 66 11.04 -0.86 8.94
N GLY A 67 12.30 -0.65 8.52
CA GLY A 67 12.83 0.65 8.11
C GLY A 67 12.94 0.82 6.59
N SER A 68 12.34 -0.09 5.79
CA SER A 68 12.26 0.11 4.33
C SER A 68 11.24 1.18 3.92
N LEU A 69 10.33 1.51 4.83
CA LEU A 69 9.30 2.53 4.67
C LEU A 69 9.06 3.14 6.05
N GLU A 70 9.21 4.46 6.16
CA GLU A 70 9.11 5.18 7.42
C GLU A 70 8.04 6.28 7.33
N VAL A 71 7.51 6.70 8.49
CA VAL A 71 6.59 7.83 8.56
C VAL A 71 7.30 9.09 8.11
N GLY A 72 6.67 9.86 7.22
CA GLY A 72 7.24 11.03 6.56
C GLY A 72 7.80 10.76 5.18
N ASP A 73 7.99 9.50 4.77
CA ASP A 73 8.41 9.17 3.41
C ASP A 73 7.34 9.61 2.40
N VAL A 74 7.79 10.22 1.30
CA VAL A 74 6.94 10.46 0.14
C VAL A 74 7.03 9.24 -0.77
N VAL A 75 5.87 8.65 -1.07
CA VAL A 75 5.77 7.46 -1.92
C VAL A 75 4.80 7.64 -3.07
N ALA A 76 5.12 6.98 -4.18
CA ALA A 76 4.19 6.70 -5.25
C ALA A 76 3.75 5.24 -5.17
N VAL A 77 2.43 5.02 -5.18
CA VAL A 77 1.83 3.69 -5.07
C VAL A 77 0.94 3.41 -6.26
N GLN A 78 1.18 2.27 -6.91
CA GLN A 78 0.27 1.71 -7.89
C GLN A 78 -0.45 0.53 -7.25
N GLY A 79 -1.76 0.41 -7.46
CA GLY A 79 -2.54 -0.64 -6.82
C GLY A 79 -3.93 -0.82 -7.40
N SER A 80 -4.72 -1.67 -6.75
CA SER A 80 -6.13 -1.91 -7.06
C SER A 80 -7.01 -1.42 -5.92
N MET A 81 -7.99 -0.57 -6.24
CA MET A 81 -8.91 0.02 -5.26
C MET A 81 -9.80 -1.04 -4.62
N ALA A 82 -10.26 -0.81 -3.39
CA ALA A 82 -11.29 -1.60 -2.77
C ALA A 82 -12.63 -1.51 -3.53
N ARG A 83 -13.35 -2.63 -3.60
CA ARG A 83 -14.63 -2.74 -4.32
C ARG A 83 -15.75 -1.91 -3.70
N ASP A 84 -15.74 -1.78 -2.38
CA ASP A 84 -16.76 -1.07 -1.61
C ASP A 84 -16.61 0.46 -1.64
N GLY A 85 -15.60 0.98 -2.33
CA GLY A 85 -15.34 2.41 -2.46
C GLY A 85 -14.61 3.03 -1.26
N SER A 86 -14.21 2.22 -0.27
CA SER A 86 -13.33 2.67 0.80
C SER A 86 -12.00 3.18 0.23
N LYS A 87 -11.33 4.08 0.96
CA LYS A 87 -9.98 4.60 0.63
C LYS A 87 -8.92 3.57 1.00
N MET A 88 -9.08 2.38 0.42
CA MET A 88 -8.23 1.23 0.61
C MET A 88 -7.77 0.73 -0.76
N ALA A 89 -6.53 0.28 -0.84
CA ALA A 89 -6.03 -0.35 -2.05
C ALA A 89 -5.05 -1.47 -1.73
N SER A 90 -5.05 -2.50 -2.56
CA SER A 90 -3.96 -3.47 -2.58
C SER A 90 -2.81 -2.87 -3.39
N ALA A 91 -1.68 -2.63 -2.74
CA ALA A 91 -0.48 -2.18 -3.43
C ALA A 91 0.04 -3.26 -4.37
N LEU A 92 0.41 -2.84 -5.58
CA LEU A 92 1.10 -3.61 -6.60
C LEU A 92 2.53 -3.14 -6.76
N VAL A 93 2.79 -1.83 -6.67
CA VAL A 93 4.13 -1.25 -6.70
C VAL A 93 4.20 -0.12 -5.70
N VAL A 94 5.29 -0.04 -4.93
CA VAL A 94 5.62 1.11 -4.07
C VAL A 94 7.01 1.61 -4.46
N ALA A 95 7.11 2.90 -4.77
CA ALA A 95 8.36 3.58 -5.04
C ALA A 95 8.53 4.78 -4.10
N LEU A 96 9.75 5.01 -3.64
CA LEU A 96 10.12 6.20 -2.89
C LEU A 96 10.30 7.39 -3.82
N ALA A 97 10.34 8.61 -3.27
CA ALA A 97 10.54 9.83 -4.03
C ALA A 97 11.85 9.90 -4.84
N ASP A 98 12.87 9.13 -4.44
CA ASP A 98 14.13 8.96 -5.17
C ASP A 98 13.99 8.05 -6.42
N GLY A 99 12.79 7.53 -6.70
CA GLY A 99 12.48 6.63 -7.81
C GLY A 99 12.80 5.16 -7.51
N ARG A 100 13.37 4.84 -6.35
CA ARG A 100 13.67 3.46 -5.96
C ARG A 100 12.37 2.72 -5.69
N ARG A 101 12.11 1.71 -6.53
CA ARG A 101 11.05 0.74 -6.30
C ARG A 101 11.46 -0.12 -5.12
N ILE A 102 10.71 0.00 -4.05
CA ILE A 102 10.92 -0.81 -2.86
C ILE A 102 10.09 -2.08 -2.99
N PHE A 103 8.81 -2.01 -3.39
CA PHE A 103 7.93 -3.19 -3.50
C PHE A 103 7.38 -3.33 -4.89
N SER A 104 7.28 -4.58 -5.34
CA SER A 104 6.38 -4.96 -6.41
C SER A 104 5.77 -6.33 -6.10
N ARG A 105 4.51 -6.53 -6.51
CA ARG A 105 3.74 -7.74 -6.20
C ARG A 105 3.89 -8.74 -7.33
N GLY A 106 4.64 -9.82 -7.09
CA GLY A 106 4.82 -10.92 -8.05
C GLY A 106 6.27 -11.20 -8.45
N ASP A 107 7.20 -10.35 -8.01
CA ASP A 107 8.66 -10.48 -8.04
C ASP A 107 9.21 -11.17 -6.78
#